data_AF-A0A4R3ATM5-F1
#
_entry.id   AF-A0A4R3ATM5-F1
#
_cell.length_a   1.000
_cell.length_b   1.000
_cell.length_c   1.000
_cell.angle_alpha   90.00
_cell.angle_beta   90.00
_cell.angle_gamma   90.00
#
_symmetry.space_group_name_H-M   'P 1'
#
loop_
_entity.id
_entity.type
_entity.pdbx_description
1 polymer ?
#
loop_
_entity_poly.entity_id
_entity_poly.type
_entity_poly.pdbx_seq_one_letter_code
_entity_poly.pdbx_strand_id
1 'polypeptide(L)'
;MKFVPLSRVILLELKRNGYNILTSKNTVDDENPTWYPLTVPDVDDYLLQLDCSGSIVPEEEQVLLVIEDALDNIHEGQLLGEVFIEIDNLGELEDKIQFYGKKYQFISDPEYYVFSFDPKRVLIRNYALRTGNHLLYLAYIGVNYPTHIIDEIRDLEDLTRSLICLDQEQAREWFSKHDVTMVQSDISIFEKDAILTIFLLGTEQQIKIPLEDKDELIYNLMHIEELLQLRDLFWIDPRIN
;
A
#
# COMPACT_ATOMS: atom_id res chain seq x y z
N MET A 1 -11.89 0.30 3.95
CA MET A 1 -11.53 -0.61 2.83
C MET A 1 -12.59 -1.70 2.73
N LYS A 2 -13.01 -2.06 1.52
CA LYS A 2 -13.90 -3.19 1.27
C LYS A 2 -13.72 -3.70 -0.15
N PHE A 3 -13.98 -4.98 -0.35
CA PHE A 3 -14.26 -5.52 -1.67
C PHE A 3 -15.67 -5.13 -2.06
N VAL A 4 -15.84 -4.62 -3.28
CA VAL A 4 -17.16 -4.35 -3.86
C VAL A 4 -17.27 -4.99 -5.22
N PRO A 5 -18.47 -5.38 -5.67
CA PRO A 5 -18.67 -5.87 -7.02
C PRO A 5 -18.12 -4.88 -8.06
N LEU A 6 -17.33 -5.40 -9.00
CA LEU A 6 -16.83 -4.60 -10.10
C LEU A 6 -18.01 -4.10 -10.92
N SER A 7 -18.05 -2.80 -11.17
CA SER A 7 -19.11 -2.15 -11.95
C SER A 7 -18.54 -0.95 -12.68
N ARG A 8 -19.25 -0.46 -13.69
CA ARG A 8 -18.77 0.72 -14.45
C ARG A 8 -18.70 1.97 -13.57
N VAL A 9 -19.59 2.10 -12.58
CA VAL A 9 -19.56 3.20 -11.61
C VAL A 9 -18.24 3.20 -10.84
N ILE A 10 -17.80 2.03 -10.40
CA ILE A 10 -16.54 1.87 -9.69
C ILE A 10 -15.34 2.14 -10.61
N LEU A 11 -15.33 1.64 -11.85
CA LEU A 11 -14.27 1.94 -12.81
C LEU A 11 -14.11 3.44 -13.05
N LEU A 12 -15.23 4.18 -13.15
CA LEU A 12 -15.22 5.65 -13.27
C LEU A 12 -14.67 6.34 -12.01
N GLU A 13 -15.00 5.83 -10.83
CA GLU A 13 -14.48 6.33 -9.55
C GLU A 13 -12.96 6.11 -9.45
N LEU A 14 -12.50 4.90 -9.77
CA LEU A 14 -11.08 4.56 -9.77
C LEU A 14 -10.31 5.41 -10.79
N LYS A 15 -10.83 5.60 -12.00
CA LYS A 15 -10.25 6.50 -13.02
C LYS A 15 -10.13 7.93 -12.50
N ARG A 16 -11.14 8.45 -11.80
CA ARG A 16 -11.11 9.80 -11.19
C ARG A 16 -10.06 9.92 -10.09
N ASN A 17 -9.82 8.83 -9.36
CA ASN A 17 -8.80 8.77 -8.31
C ASN A 17 -7.38 8.53 -8.85
N GLY A 18 -7.23 8.45 -10.18
CA GLY A 18 -5.93 8.36 -10.85
C GLY A 18 -5.48 6.94 -11.20
N TYR A 19 -6.26 5.92 -10.87
CA TYR A 19 -5.98 4.54 -11.29
C TYR A 19 -6.27 4.36 -12.78
N ASN A 20 -5.46 3.55 -13.44
CA ASN A 20 -5.62 3.25 -14.87
C ASN A 20 -5.58 1.76 -15.22
N ILE A 21 -5.16 0.90 -14.30
CA ILE A 21 -5.14 -0.56 -14.46
C ILE A 21 -5.78 -1.21 -13.24
N LEU A 22 -6.46 -2.35 -13.44
CA LEU A 22 -6.75 -3.32 -12.40
C LEU A 22 -5.90 -4.57 -12.65
N THR A 23 -5.25 -5.09 -11.62
CA THR A 23 -4.55 -6.37 -11.68
C THR A 23 -5.26 -7.39 -10.80
N SER A 24 -5.28 -8.64 -11.22
CA SER A 24 -5.75 -9.76 -10.40
C SER A 24 -4.62 -10.74 -10.17
N LYS A 25 -4.62 -11.32 -8.96
CA LYS A 25 -3.73 -12.42 -8.59
C LYS A 25 -4.36 -13.78 -8.86
N ASN A 26 -5.63 -13.80 -9.29
CA ASN A 26 -6.36 -15.00 -9.63
C ASN A 26 -6.01 -15.41 -11.07
N THR A 27 -6.14 -16.70 -11.38
CA THR A 27 -5.95 -17.21 -12.75
C THR A 27 -7.05 -16.73 -13.69
N VAL A 28 -6.77 -16.71 -15.01
CA VAL A 28 -7.71 -16.27 -16.07
C VAL A 28 -9.10 -16.94 -16.00
N ASP A 29 -9.16 -18.16 -15.47
CA ASP A 29 -10.37 -18.99 -15.41
C ASP A 29 -11.24 -18.78 -14.13
N ASP A 30 -10.92 -17.82 -13.27
CA ASP A 30 -11.71 -17.57 -12.06
C ASP A 30 -13.07 -16.92 -12.41
N GLU A 31 -14.17 -17.51 -11.95
CA GLU A 31 -15.53 -16.98 -12.16
C GLU A 31 -15.77 -15.68 -11.37
N ASN A 32 -14.97 -15.41 -10.33
CA ASN A 32 -15.07 -14.21 -9.49
C ASN A 32 -13.68 -13.65 -9.13
N PRO A 33 -12.97 -13.04 -10.10
CA PRO A 33 -11.62 -12.53 -9.87
C PRO A 33 -11.60 -11.41 -8.82
N THR A 34 -10.53 -11.35 -8.04
CA THR A 34 -10.30 -10.24 -7.11
C THR A 34 -9.36 -9.21 -7.75
N TRP A 35 -9.82 -7.97 -7.84
CA TRP A 35 -9.12 -6.88 -8.55
C TRP A 35 -8.48 -5.87 -7.59
N TYR A 36 -7.27 -5.44 -7.92
CA TYR A 36 -6.52 -4.42 -7.20
C TYR A 36 -6.21 -3.25 -8.14
N PRO A 37 -6.63 -2.02 -7.79
CA PRO A 37 -6.31 -0.83 -8.59
C PRO A 37 -4.82 -0.51 -8.59
N LEU A 38 -4.28 -0.17 -9.76
CA LEU A 38 -2.90 0.23 -9.99
C LEU A 38 -2.86 1.48 -10.86
N THR A 39 -1.92 2.37 -10.55
CA THR A 39 -1.59 3.54 -11.37
C THR A 39 -0.22 3.35 -11.98
N VAL A 40 -0.16 3.33 -13.31
CA VAL A 40 1.11 3.32 -14.07
C VAL A 40 1.30 4.63 -14.84
N PRO A 41 2.53 5.13 -15.06
CA PRO A 41 2.75 6.38 -15.79
C PRO A 41 2.28 6.34 -17.23
N ASP A 42 2.54 5.21 -17.90
CA ASP A 42 2.20 4.95 -19.29
C ASP A 42 1.73 3.49 -19.38
N VAL A 43 0.48 3.30 -19.82
CA VAL A 43 -0.14 1.97 -19.88
C VAL A 43 0.48 1.15 -21.01
N ASP A 44 0.78 1.75 -22.15
CA ASP A 44 1.31 1.04 -23.31
C ASP A 44 2.73 0.53 -23.03
N ASP A 45 3.59 1.37 -22.46
CA ASP A 45 4.94 0.98 -22.03
C ASP A 45 4.89 -0.11 -20.94
N TYR A 46 3.94 -0.03 -20.01
CA TYR A 46 3.77 -1.05 -18.97
C TYR A 46 3.37 -2.41 -19.55
N LEU A 47 2.40 -2.43 -20.48
CA LEU A 47 1.98 -3.66 -21.16
C LEU A 47 3.13 -4.26 -21.99
N LEU A 48 3.87 -3.42 -22.72
CA LEU A 48 5.04 -3.85 -23.48
C LEU A 48 6.12 -4.47 -22.58
N GLN A 49 6.34 -3.92 -21.38
CA GLN A 49 7.28 -4.48 -20.41
C GLN A 49 6.83 -5.84 -19.90
N LEU A 50 5.54 -6.04 -19.62
CA LEU A 50 5.00 -7.34 -19.21
C LEU A 50 5.27 -8.39 -20.30
N ASP A 51 4.96 -8.07 -21.56
CA ASP A 51 5.20 -8.96 -22.70
C ASP A 51 6.70 -9.26 -22.92
N CYS A 52 7.56 -8.27 -22.72
CA CYS A 52 9.02 -8.42 -22.90
C CYS A 52 9.70 -9.11 -21.72
N SER A 53 9.11 -9.08 -20.53
CA SER A 53 9.67 -9.67 -19.30
C SER A 53 9.51 -11.19 -19.20
N GLY A 54 8.96 -11.82 -20.25
CA GLY A 54 8.70 -13.26 -20.39
C GLY A 54 9.54 -14.15 -19.48
N SER A 55 8.95 -14.56 -18.36
CA SER A 55 9.48 -15.65 -17.57
C SER A 55 9.53 -16.90 -18.46
N ILE A 56 10.65 -17.62 -18.39
CA ILE A 56 10.92 -18.87 -19.13
C ILE A 56 9.99 -20.02 -18.66
N VAL A 57 8.98 -19.71 -17.84
CA VAL A 57 8.03 -20.64 -17.23
C VAL A 57 6.62 -20.16 -17.59
N PRO A 58 5.79 -20.95 -18.29
CA PRO A 58 4.49 -20.55 -18.82
C PRO A 58 3.35 -20.61 -17.78
N GLU A 59 3.63 -20.33 -16.51
CA GLU A 59 2.63 -20.46 -15.45
C GLU A 59 2.48 -19.13 -14.70
N GLU A 60 1.26 -18.57 -14.77
CA GLU A 60 0.77 -17.31 -14.18
C GLU A 60 0.93 -16.04 -15.02
N GLU A 61 0.29 -15.98 -16.19
CA GLU A 61 -0.07 -14.70 -16.81
C GLU A 61 -0.96 -13.92 -15.83
N GLN A 62 -0.47 -12.78 -15.34
CA GLN A 62 -1.27 -11.89 -14.49
C GLN A 62 -2.46 -11.37 -15.29
N VAL A 63 -3.67 -11.65 -14.80
CA VAL A 63 -4.89 -11.12 -15.39
C VAL A 63 -4.94 -9.63 -15.11
N LEU A 64 -5.02 -8.81 -16.16
CA LEU A 64 -5.11 -7.36 -16.05
C LEU A 64 -6.30 -6.82 -16.82
N LEU A 65 -6.80 -5.68 -16.37
CA LEU A 65 -7.88 -4.93 -17.01
C LEU A 65 -7.49 -3.47 -17.06
N VAL A 66 -7.31 -2.93 -18.27
CA VAL A 66 -7.07 -1.50 -18.47
C VAL A 66 -8.40 -0.77 -18.27
N ILE A 67 -8.45 0.17 -17.33
CA ILE A 67 -9.71 0.79 -16.90
C ILE A 67 -10.36 1.56 -18.06
N GLU A 68 -9.58 2.24 -18.88
CA GLU A 68 -10.09 2.98 -20.04
C GLU A 68 -10.68 2.03 -21.09
N ASP A 69 -9.95 0.97 -21.45
CA ASP A 69 -10.43 -0.04 -22.39
C ASP A 69 -11.71 -0.73 -21.91
N ALA A 70 -11.77 -1.09 -20.63
CA ALA A 70 -12.97 -1.68 -20.03
C ALA A 70 -14.17 -0.72 -20.03
N LEU A 71 -13.94 0.57 -19.77
CA LEU A 71 -14.98 1.58 -19.85
C LEU A 71 -15.49 1.76 -21.29
N ASP A 72 -14.64 1.62 -22.29
CA ASP A 72 -15.02 1.82 -23.69
C ASP A 72 -15.64 0.56 -24.32
N ASN A 73 -15.18 -0.63 -23.94
CA ASN A 73 -15.44 -1.87 -24.68
C ASN A 73 -16.16 -2.96 -23.88
N ILE A 74 -16.25 -2.88 -22.54
CA ILE A 74 -16.89 -3.91 -21.71
C ILE A 74 -18.27 -3.46 -21.19
N HIS A 75 -19.27 -4.31 -21.39
CA HIS A 75 -20.63 -4.07 -20.89
C HIS A 75 -20.77 -4.42 -19.41
N GLU A 76 -21.70 -3.77 -18.71
CA GLU A 76 -21.91 -3.94 -17.25
C GLU A 76 -22.00 -5.41 -16.80
N GLY A 77 -22.76 -6.24 -17.52
CA GLY A 77 -22.95 -7.65 -17.18
C GLY A 77 -21.75 -8.57 -17.46
N GLN A 78 -20.68 -8.03 -18.04
CA GLN A 78 -19.42 -8.75 -18.30
C GLN A 78 -18.32 -8.37 -17.30
N LEU A 79 -18.54 -7.35 -16.48
CA LEU A 79 -17.65 -7.02 -15.37
C LEU A 79 -17.89 -8.04 -14.25
N LEU A 80 -16.95 -8.96 -14.09
CA LEU A 80 -16.97 -10.00 -13.06
C LEU A 80 -15.94 -9.69 -11.98
N GLY A 81 -16.17 -10.24 -10.79
CA GLY A 81 -15.24 -10.09 -9.68
C GLY A 81 -15.61 -9.01 -8.69
N GLU A 82 -14.79 -8.92 -7.66
CA GLU A 82 -14.83 -7.85 -6.67
C GLU A 82 -13.53 -7.06 -6.73
N VAL A 83 -13.65 -5.74 -6.65
CA VAL A 83 -12.52 -4.82 -6.64
C VAL A 83 -12.32 -4.28 -5.24
N PHE A 84 -11.06 -4.29 -4.82
CA PHE A 84 -10.64 -3.67 -3.59
C PHE A 84 -10.77 -2.16 -3.73
N ILE A 85 -11.69 -1.57 -2.97
CA ILE A 85 -11.80 -0.12 -2.86
C ILE A 85 -11.41 0.32 -1.47
N GLU A 86 -10.44 1.21 -1.46
CA GLU A 86 -10.27 2.12 -0.36
C GLU A 86 -11.27 3.27 -0.51
N ILE A 87 -12.28 3.28 0.36
CA ILE A 87 -13.20 4.42 0.46
C ILE A 87 -12.36 5.61 0.90
N ASP A 88 -12.34 6.69 0.10
CA ASP A 88 -11.75 7.98 0.48
C ASP A 88 -12.43 8.44 1.76
N ASN A 89 -11.77 8.15 2.88
CA ASN A 89 -12.17 8.60 4.20
C ASN A 89 -11.16 9.67 4.63
N LEU A 90 -11.06 10.79 3.89
CA LEU A 90 -10.29 11.95 4.36
C LEU A 90 -10.64 12.31 5.82
N GLY A 91 -11.89 12.12 6.24
CA GLY A 91 -12.31 12.26 7.64
C GLY A 91 -11.65 11.26 8.60
N GLU A 92 -11.45 10.00 8.19
CA GLU A 92 -10.72 9.01 9.00
C GLU A 92 -9.24 9.37 9.11
N LEU A 93 -8.63 9.87 8.02
CA LEU A 93 -7.27 10.40 8.06
C LEU A 93 -7.17 11.59 9.03
N GLU A 94 -8.12 12.53 8.97
CA GLU A 94 -8.16 13.67 9.89
C GLU A 94 -8.31 13.23 11.36
N ASP A 95 -9.19 12.26 11.64
CA ASP A 95 -9.37 11.69 12.97
C ASP A 95 -8.09 11.02 13.48
N LYS A 96 -7.38 10.28 12.62
CA LYS A 96 -6.08 9.67 12.95
C LYS A 96 -5.01 10.72 13.21
N ILE A 97 -4.90 11.74 12.36
CA ILE A 97 -3.95 12.84 12.57
C ILE A 97 -4.21 13.50 13.93
N GLN A 98 -5.47 13.71 14.31
CA GLN A 98 -5.81 14.25 15.62
C GLN A 98 -5.47 13.28 16.76
N PHE A 99 -5.74 11.99 16.61
CA PHE A 99 -5.42 10.97 17.61
C PHE A 99 -3.92 10.85 17.86
N TYR A 100 -3.13 10.70 16.81
CA TYR A 100 -1.66 10.65 16.90
C TYR A 100 -1.13 11.97 17.48
N GLY A 101 -1.63 13.12 17.00
CA GLY A 101 -1.23 14.43 17.52
C GLY A 101 -1.49 14.62 19.03
N LYS A 102 -2.58 14.05 19.56
CA LYS A 102 -2.85 14.02 21.01
C LYS A 102 -1.89 13.09 21.76
N LYS A 103 -1.63 11.90 21.21
CA LYS A 103 -0.78 10.89 21.85
C LYS A 103 0.67 11.35 21.95
N TYR A 104 1.20 11.99 20.91
CA TYR A 104 2.53 12.60 20.92
C TYR A 104 2.57 14.00 21.55
N GLN A 105 1.51 14.39 22.28
CA GLN A 105 1.40 15.64 23.08
C GLN A 105 1.93 16.92 22.38
N PHE A 106 1.32 17.31 21.23
CA PHE A 106 1.52 18.55 20.43
C PHE A 106 2.67 18.50 19.39
N ILE A 107 2.45 18.63 18.08
CA ILE A 107 2.08 19.85 17.30
C ILE A 107 2.73 21.16 17.81
N SER A 108 3.90 21.14 18.46
CA SER A 108 4.56 22.39 18.89
C SER A 108 6.08 22.35 19.09
N ASP A 109 6.75 21.19 19.04
CA ASP A 109 8.21 21.13 19.20
C ASP A 109 8.93 20.66 17.92
N PRO A 110 9.29 21.59 17.01
CA PRO A 110 10.00 21.26 15.77
C PRO A 110 11.32 20.52 15.97
N GLU A 111 11.93 20.58 17.16
CA GLU A 111 13.20 19.90 17.44
C GLU A 111 13.04 18.38 17.57
N TYR A 112 11.84 17.89 17.92
CA TYR A 112 11.53 16.46 18.01
C TYR A 112 11.06 15.85 16.68
N TYR A 113 10.47 16.66 15.78
CA TYR A 113 9.92 16.21 14.50
C TYR A 113 10.89 16.45 13.34
N VAL A 114 12.03 15.76 13.38
CA VAL A 114 12.85 15.60 12.19
C VAL A 114 12.08 14.78 11.15
N PHE A 115 12.37 14.98 9.87
CA PHE A 115 11.68 14.31 8.75
C PHE A 115 11.49 12.79 8.93
N SER A 116 12.46 12.11 9.54
CA SER A 116 12.41 10.66 9.82
C SER A 116 11.37 10.26 10.87
N PHE A 117 10.93 11.19 11.73
CA PHE A 117 10.01 10.95 12.84
C PHE A 117 8.90 12.02 12.85
N ASP A 118 8.10 12.07 11.77
CA ASP A 118 6.85 12.85 11.70
C ASP A 118 5.65 11.91 11.49
N PRO A 119 4.89 11.57 12.55
CA PRO A 119 3.72 10.70 12.45
C PRO A 119 2.65 11.26 11.50
N LYS A 120 2.50 12.59 11.40
CA LYS A 120 1.55 13.21 10.45
C LYS A 120 2.03 13.00 9.02
N ARG A 121 3.34 13.15 8.76
CA ARG A 121 3.94 12.81 7.46
C ARG A 121 3.63 11.36 7.10
N VAL A 122 3.87 10.41 8.01
CA VAL A 122 3.67 8.98 7.75
C VAL A 122 2.20 8.67 7.47
N LEU A 123 1.26 9.21 8.26
CA LEU A 123 -0.18 9.03 8.03
C LEU A 123 -0.63 9.55 6.64
N ILE A 124 -0.19 10.76 6.26
CA ILE A 124 -0.52 11.35 4.95
C ILE A 124 0.16 10.56 3.82
N ARG A 125 1.40 10.08 4.01
CA ARG A 125 2.11 9.24 3.04
C ARG A 125 1.34 7.95 2.79
N ASN A 126 0.94 7.24 3.84
CA ASN A 126 0.21 5.97 3.72
C ASN A 126 -1.14 6.16 3.04
N TYR A 127 -1.82 7.26 3.36
CA TYR A 127 -3.05 7.63 2.66
C TYR A 127 -2.78 7.84 1.17
N ALA A 128 -1.76 8.63 0.81
CA ALA A 128 -1.42 8.89 -0.59
C ALA A 128 -1.04 7.62 -1.36
N LEU A 129 -0.26 6.73 -0.75
CA LEU A 129 0.17 5.46 -1.33
C LEU A 129 -1.00 4.52 -1.65
N ARG A 130 -1.96 4.41 -0.72
CA ARG A 130 -3.10 3.50 -0.88
C ARG A 130 -4.25 4.06 -1.72
N THR A 131 -4.37 5.39 -1.80
CA THR A 131 -5.43 6.07 -2.58
C THR A 131 -4.96 6.58 -3.94
N GLY A 132 -3.65 6.64 -4.18
CA GLY A 132 -3.07 7.31 -5.34
C GLY A 132 -3.11 8.85 -5.26
N ASN A 133 -3.66 9.44 -4.18
CA ASN A 133 -3.72 10.89 -4.00
C ASN A 133 -2.35 11.47 -3.55
N HIS A 134 -1.38 11.40 -4.45
CA HIS A 134 -0.02 11.86 -4.22
C HIS A 134 0.04 13.38 -3.97
N LEU A 135 -0.89 14.16 -4.54
CA LEU A 135 -0.93 15.61 -4.41
C LEU A 135 -1.04 16.06 -2.94
N LEU A 136 -1.86 15.37 -2.13
CA LEU A 136 -2.02 15.69 -0.72
C LEU A 136 -0.68 15.57 0.03
N TYR A 137 0.05 14.49 -0.24
CA TYR A 137 1.34 14.24 0.39
C TYR A 137 2.43 15.20 -0.09
N LEU A 138 2.55 15.39 -1.40
CA LEU A 138 3.54 16.28 -1.99
C LEU A 138 3.33 17.73 -1.58
N ALA A 139 2.07 18.19 -1.43
CA ALA A 139 1.77 19.50 -0.88
C ALA A 139 2.24 19.63 0.58
N TYR A 140 2.03 18.59 1.39
CA TYR A 140 2.52 18.57 2.77
C TYR A 140 4.05 18.63 2.84
N ILE A 141 4.75 17.80 2.06
CA ILE A 141 6.22 17.78 2.00
C ILE A 141 6.77 19.10 1.49
N GLY A 142 6.21 19.68 0.42
CA GLY A 142 6.69 20.94 -0.13
C GLY A 142 6.64 22.13 0.84
N VAL A 143 5.67 22.13 1.76
CA VAL A 143 5.54 23.17 2.79
C VAL A 143 6.44 22.90 3.99
N ASN A 144 6.49 21.66 4.48
CA ASN A 144 7.14 21.34 5.77
C ASN A 144 8.58 20.83 5.64
N TYR A 145 8.91 20.18 4.52
CA TYR A 145 10.20 19.51 4.26
C TYR A 145 10.69 19.74 2.82
N PRO A 146 10.84 20.99 2.35
CA PRO A 146 11.13 21.30 0.96
C PRO A 146 12.44 20.69 0.45
N THR A 147 13.42 20.44 1.33
CA THR A 147 14.69 19.78 0.98
C THR A 147 14.54 18.30 0.64
N HIS A 148 13.45 17.65 1.07
CA HIS A 148 13.19 16.23 0.85
C HIS A 148 12.28 15.96 -0.35
N ILE A 149 11.66 17.00 -0.95
CA ILE A 149 10.58 16.82 -1.93
C ILE A 149 10.99 15.98 -3.14
N ILE A 150 12.22 16.12 -3.64
CA ILE A 150 12.69 15.38 -4.81
C ILE A 150 12.87 13.89 -4.49
N ASP A 151 13.41 13.58 -3.32
CA ASP A 151 13.60 12.19 -2.88
C ASP A 151 12.25 11.54 -2.56
N GLU A 152 11.33 12.27 -1.93
CA GLU A 152 9.99 11.77 -1.61
C GLU A 152 9.12 11.56 -2.85
N ILE A 153 9.25 12.39 -3.90
CA ILE A 153 8.54 12.14 -5.17
C ILE A 153 8.97 10.78 -5.73
N ARG A 154 10.28 10.51 -5.76
CA ARG A 154 10.82 9.26 -6.29
C ARG A 154 10.41 8.06 -5.44
N ASP A 155 10.57 8.15 -4.12
CA ASP A 155 10.18 7.06 -3.21
C ASP A 155 8.67 6.77 -3.29
N LEU A 156 7.83 7.81 -3.36
CA LEU A 156 6.39 7.64 -3.50
C LEU A 156 6.05 6.98 -4.83
N GLU A 157 6.64 7.42 -5.94
CA GLU A 157 6.42 6.81 -7.26
C GLU A 157 6.86 5.34 -7.31
N ASP A 158 8.03 5.01 -6.75
CA ASP A 158 8.56 3.65 -6.73
C ASP A 158 7.76 2.74 -5.80
N LEU A 159 7.35 3.24 -4.63
CA LEU A 159 6.56 2.47 -3.68
C LEU A 159 5.13 2.28 -4.20
N THR A 160 4.46 3.30 -4.76
CA THR A 160 3.11 3.12 -5.31
C THR A 160 3.05 2.01 -6.35
N ARG A 161 4.12 1.81 -7.15
CA ARG A 161 4.19 0.73 -8.14
C ARG A 161 4.40 -0.66 -7.55
N SER A 162 5.05 -0.74 -6.39
CA SER A 162 5.49 -2.00 -5.79
C SER A 162 4.65 -2.41 -4.58
N LEU A 163 3.93 -1.48 -3.96
CA LEU A 163 3.11 -1.72 -2.77
C LEU A 163 2.06 -2.80 -3.06
N ILE A 164 2.04 -3.83 -2.23
CA ILE A 164 1.08 -4.92 -2.34
C ILE A 164 0.09 -4.89 -1.18
N CYS A 165 -1.17 -5.20 -1.50
CA CYS A 165 -2.22 -5.47 -0.51
C CYS A 165 -2.57 -6.96 -0.58
N LEU A 166 -2.56 -7.63 0.56
CA LEU A 166 -2.83 -9.06 0.69
C LEU A 166 -3.89 -9.30 1.78
N ASP A 167 -4.71 -10.32 1.59
CA ASP A 167 -5.47 -10.89 2.70
C ASP A 167 -4.57 -11.75 3.61
N GLN A 168 -5.15 -12.34 4.66
CA GLN A 168 -4.42 -13.15 5.63
C GLN A 168 -3.78 -14.42 5.04
N GLU A 169 -4.45 -15.11 4.10
CA GLU A 169 -3.92 -16.34 3.51
C GLU A 169 -2.80 -16.01 2.53
N GLN A 170 -3.03 -15.04 1.66
CA GLN A 170 -2.04 -14.52 0.71
C GLN A 170 -0.81 -13.95 1.44
N ALA A 171 -1.00 -13.21 2.53
CA ALA A 171 0.10 -12.68 3.33
C ALA A 171 0.94 -13.80 3.95
N ARG A 172 0.30 -14.85 4.49
CA ARG A 172 0.99 -16.02 5.04
C ARG A 172 1.87 -16.70 3.98
N GLU A 173 1.32 -16.95 2.79
CA GLU A 173 2.06 -17.54 1.69
C GLU A 173 3.23 -16.65 1.25
N TRP A 174 2.97 -15.34 1.13
CA TRP A 174 3.99 -14.38 0.72
C TRP A 174 5.14 -14.30 1.72
N PHE A 175 4.86 -14.21 3.02
CA PHE A 175 5.91 -14.18 4.05
C PHE A 175 6.72 -15.48 4.07
N SER A 176 6.07 -16.63 3.93
CA SER A 176 6.73 -17.94 3.85
C SER A 176 7.66 -18.04 2.64
N LYS A 177 7.18 -17.61 1.46
CA LYS A 177 7.95 -17.61 0.22
C LYS A 177 9.21 -16.75 0.27
N HIS A 178 9.21 -15.69 1.08
CA HIS A 178 10.32 -14.73 1.20
C HIS A 178 11.11 -14.90 2.51
N ASP A 179 10.91 -15.99 3.26
CA ASP A 179 11.57 -16.27 4.54
C ASP A 179 11.47 -15.11 5.57
N VAL A 180 10.34 -14.39 5.55
CA VAL A 180 10.10 -13.24 6.43
C VAL A 180 9.60 -13.71 7.79
N THR A 181 10.31 -13.34 8.85
CA THR A 181 9.95 -13.70 10.23
C THR A 181 9.51 -12.51 11.08
N MET A 182 9.95 -11.30 10.70
CA MET A 182 9.63 -10.03 11.35
C MET A 182 9.30 -8.97 10.31
N VAL A 183 8.36 -8.12 10.69
CA VAL A 183 8.02 -6.91 9.94
C VAL A 183 8.02 -5.71 10.86
N GLN A 184 8.28 -4.54 10.28
CA GLN A 184 8.10 -3.24 10.91
C GLN A 184 6.90 -2.54 10.29
N SER A 185 5.95 -2.08 11.10
CA SER A 185 4.86 -1.23 10.62
C SER A 185 5.26 0.24 10.71
N ASP A 186 4.93 1.02 9.71
CA ASP A 186 5.21 2.47 9.70
C ASP A 186 4.33 3.28 10.65
N ILE A 187 3.07 2.89 10.83
CA ILE A 187 2.16 3.35 11.89
C ILE A 187 1.83 2.20 12.84
N SER A 188 0.78 2.35 13.66
CA SER A 188 0.46 1.38 14.70
C SER A 188 0.27 0.00 14.12
N ILE A 189 0.95 -0.99 14.69
CA ILE A 189 0.89 -2.39 14.24
C ILE A 189 -0.47 -3.07 14.46
N PHE A 190 -1.47 -2.34 14.95
CA PHE A 190 -2.87 -2.78 15.00
C PHE A 190 -3.76 -2.15 13.92
N GLU A 191 -3.27 -1.13 13.19
CA GLU A 191 -4.04 -0.45 12.16
C GLU A 191 -3.98 -1.15 10.79
N LYS A 192 -5.14 -1.44 10.20
CA LYS A 192 -5.25 -2.19 8.93
C LYS A 192 -4.57 -1.52 7.73
N ASP A 193 -4.32 -0.21 7.81
CA ASP A 193 -3.66 0.60 6.80
C ASP A 193 -2.20 0.93 7.12
N ALA A 194 -1.62 0.26 8.12
CA ALA A 194 -0.18 0.30 8.30
C ALA A 194 0.51 -0.47 7.19
N ILE A 195 1.55 0.14 6.59
CA ILE A 195 2.39 -0.50 5.60
C ILE A 195 3.53 -1.19 6.33
N LEU A 196 3.72 -2.46 6.00
CA LEU A 196 4.69 -3.35 6.60
C LEU A 196 5.96 -3.35 5.75
N THR A 197 7.09 -3.01 6.35
CA THR A 197 8.41 -3.18 5.76
C THR A 197 9.05 -4.45 6.29
N ILE A 198 9.73 -5.19 5.43
CA ILE A 198 10.44 -6.42 5.83
C ILE A 198 11.60 -6.05 6.75
N PHE A 199 11.70 -6.71 7.90
CA PHE A 199 12.82 -6.53 8.81
C PHE A 199 13.73 -7.77 8.78
N LEU A 200 14.83 -7.69 8.01
CA LEU A 200 15.84 -8.74 7.96
C LEU A 200 16.76 -8.64 9.18
N LEU A 201 16.70 -9.63 10.07
CA LEU A 201 17.69 -9.79 11.13
C LEU A 201 19.04 -10.17 10.49
N GLY A 202 19.97 -9.22 10.43
CA GLY A 202 21.35 -9.51 10.03
C GLY A 202 21.94 -10.60 10.93
N THR A 203 22.63 -11.58 10.33
CA THR A 203 23.11 -12.82 10.96
C THR A 203 24.05 -12.67 12.18
N GLU A 204 24.45 -11.46 12.57
CA GLU A 204 25.33 -11.26 13.74
C GLU A 204 24.92 -10.14 14.69
N GLN A 205 23.70 -9.59 14.55
CA GLN A 205 23.18 -8.70 15.56
C GLN A 205 21.80 -9.19 15.97
N GLN A 206 21.75 -9.87 17.12
CA GLN A 206 20.57 -9.78 17.97
C GLN A 206 20.42 -8.31 18.34
N ILE A 207 19.86 -7.52 17.43
CA ILE A 207 19.36 -6.20 17.77
C ILE A 207 18.20 -6.51 18.71
N LYS A 208 18.48 -6.43 20.02
CA LYS A 208 17.44 -6.21 21.02
C LYS A 208 16.91 -4.83 20.75
N ILE A 209 16.04 -4.69 19.75
CA ILE A 209 15.22 -3.50 19.62
C ILE A 209 14.39 -3.49 20.88
N PRO A 210 14.50 -2.44 21.73
CA PRO A 210 13.74 -2.39 22.95
C PRO A 210 12.27 -2.44 22.55
N LEU A 211 11.63 -3.59 22.75
CA LEU A 211 10.17 -3.75 22.75
C LEU A 211 9.54 -2.99 23.96
N GLU A 212 10.24 -2.01 24.52
CA GLU A 212 9.98 -1.48 25.86
C GLU A 212 8.96 -0.34 25.85
N ASP A 213 8.87 0.48 24.80
CA ASP A 213 7.82 1.49 24.70
C ASP A 213 6.65 0.97 23.86
N LYS A 214 5.80 0.18 24.53
CA LYS A 214 4.45 -0.22 24.07
C LYS A 214 3.54 0.99 23.76
N ASP A 215 4.01 2.20 24.00
CA ASP A 215 3.30 3.44 23.79
C ASP A 215 3.63 4.10 22.44
N GLU A 216 4.66 3.71 21.68
CA GLU A 216 4.86 4.30 20.35
C GLU A 216 3.85 3.76 19.33
N LEU A 217 3.22 4.65 18.55
CA LEU A 217 2.28 4.31 17.49
C LEU A 217 2.91 4.23 16.09
N ILE A 218 4.22 4.35 15.95
CA ILE A 218 4.90 4.27 14.64
C ILE A 218 6.11 3.35 14.77
N TYR A 219 6.53 2.74 13.65
CA TYR A 219 7.76 1.94 13.56
C TYR A 219 7.81 0.72 14.50
N ASN A 220 6.66 0.14 14.83
CA ASN A 220 6.54 -1.02 15.70
C ASN A 220 6.97 -2.32 14.99
N LEU A 221 7.55 -3.26 15.73
CA LEU A 221 7.96 -4.56 15.21
C LEU A 221 7.04 -5.67 15.72
N MET A 222 6.72 -6.64 14.86
CA MET A 222 5.96 -7.82 15.26
C MET A 222 6.32 -9.07 14.45
N HIS A 223 6.27 -10.22 15.12
CA HIS A 223 6.41 -11.52 14.48
C HIS A 223 5.23 -11.80 13.57
N ILE A 224 5.50 -12.32 12.37
CA ILE A 224 4.45 -12.57 11.38
C ILE A 224 3.33 -13.49 11.91
N GLU A 225 3.66 -14.48 12.75
CA GLU A 225 2.67 -15.41 13.31
C GLU A 225 1.71 -14.75 14.29
N GLU A 226 2.17 -13.73 15.03
CA GLU A 226 1.30 -12.94 15.90
C GLU A 226 0.48 -11.95 15.07
N LEU A 227 1.11 -11.27 14.11
CA LEU A 227 0.46 -10.28 13.26
C LEU A 227 -0.65 -10.91 12.41
N LEU A 228 -0.41 -12.10 11.85
CA LEU A 228 -1.38 -12.86 11.08
C LEU A 228 -2.63 -13.18 11.90
N GLN A 229 -2.57 -13.23 13.23
CA GLN A 229 -3.75 -13.46 14.08
C GLN A 229 -4.54 -12.17 14.40
N LEU A 230 -3.90 -11.00 14.24
CA LEU A 230 -4.46 -9.72 14.65
C LEU A 230 -5.15 -8.97 13.50
N ARG A 231 -4.82 -9.31 12.26
CA ARG A 231 -5.27 -8.61 11.06
C ARG A 231 -5.72 -9.58 9.99
N ASP A 232 -6.62 -9.08 9.15
CA ASP A 232 -7.18 -9.73 7.98
C ASP A 232 -6.67 -9.13 6.66
N LEU A 233 -6.00 -7.97 6.73
CA LEU A 233 -5.47 -7.24 5.57
C LEU A 233 -4.06 -6.71 5.86
N PHE A 234 -3.19 -6.78 4.85
CA PHE A 234 -1.77 -6.52 4.96
C PHE A 234 -1.29 -5.68 3.78
N TRP A 235 -0.91 -4.44 4.05
CA TRP A 235 -0.14 -3.64 3.10
C TRP A 235 1.34 -3.91 3.33
N ILE A 236 2.07 -4.27 2.29
CA ILE A 236 3.48 -4.64 2.39
C ILE A 236 4.25 -3.84 1.37
N ASP A 237 5.30 -3.16 1.83
CA ASP A 237 6.38 -2.67 0.99
C ASP A 237 7.32 -3.86 0.71
N PRO A 238 7.31 -4.43 -0.52
CA PRO A 238 8.13 -5.60 -0.82
C PRO A 238 9.58 -5.23 -1.15
N ARG A 239 9.93 -3.94 -1.17
CA ARG A 239 11.29 -3.49 -1.48
C ARG A 239 12.22 -3.91 -0.33
N ILE A 240 13.15 -4.80 -0.63
CA ILE A 240 14.18 -5.22 0.32
C ILE A 240 15.31 -4.19 0.24
N ASN A 241 15.51 -3.42 1.32
CA ASN A 241 16.66 -2.54 1.50
C ASN A 241 17.81 -3.26 2.22
#